data_AF-A0A2V6TE40-F1
#
_entry.id   AF-A0A2V6TE40-F1
#
_cell.length_a   1.000
_cell.length_b   1.000
_cell.length_c   1.000
_cell.angle_alpha   90.00
_cell.angle_beta   90.00
_cell.angle_gamma   90.00
#
_symmetry.space_group_name_H-M   'P 1'
#
loop_
_entity.id
_entity.type
_entity.pdbx_description
1 polymer ?
#
loop_
_entity_poly.entity_id
_entity_poly.type
_entity_poly.pdbx_seq_one_letter_code
_entity_poly.pdbx_strand_id
1 'polypeptide(L)'
;PYILAGIGNAYSDEILHRARLSPVKQTRSMSDEEHARLFEATRATLLEWIERLRREAGGEFPEGVTAFRPQMAVHGRYGKPCPVCGAPVQRIRHADNETNYCARCQTGGKLLADRALSRLLRADWPRTLEEMEERRGRAPQSKIGGPTRRGRS
;
A
#
# COMPACT_ATOMS: atom_id res chain seq x y z
N PRO A 1 18.34 14.19 0.77
CA PRO A 1 18.61 14.04 -0.68
C PRO A 1 17.42 13.40 -1.41
N TYR A 2 16.73 14.15 -2.27
CA TYR A 2 15.80 13.57 -3.25
C TYR A 2 16.64 13.12 -4.44
N ILE A 3 16.91 11.82 -4.53
CA ILE A 3 17.82 11.25 -5.56
C ILE A 3 17.15 11.29 -6.96
N LEU A 4 15.82 11.33 -7.02
CA LEU A 4 15.04 11.43 -8.26
C LEU A 4 13.92 12.47 -8.08
N ALA A 5 13.93 13.52 -8.89
CA ALA A 5 12.80 14.45 -8.98
C ALA A 5 11.63 13.80 -9.74
N GLY A 6 10.39 14.04 -9.31
CA GLY A 6 9.18 13.57 -10.01
C GLY A 6 8.58 12.23 -9.52
N ILE A 7 9.25 11.50 -8.63
CA ILE A 7 8.69 10.29 -7.99
C ILE A 7 8.22 10.64 -6.58
N GLY A 8 6.91 10.83 -6.43
CA GLY A 8 6.26 10.97 -5.12
C GLY A 8 5.91 9.62 -4.48
N ASN A 9 5.42 9.64 -3.24
CA ASN A 9 5.05 8.42 -2.49
C ASN A 9 4.13 7.48 -3.28
N ALA A 10 3.23 8.02 -4.10
CA ALA A 10 2.36 7.23 -4.98
C ALA A 10 3.15 6.31 -5.92
N TYR A 11 4.05 6.87 -6.71
CA TYR A 11 4.84 6.06 -7.64
C TYR A 11 5.86 5.18 -6.91
N SER A 12 6.42 5.62 -5.78
CA SER A 12 7.31 4.78 -4.97
C SER A 12 6.62 3.49 -4.51
N ASP A 13 5.39 3.58 -3.98
CA ASP A 13 4.60 2.42 -3.55
C ASP A 13 4.38 1.44 -4.73
N GLU A 14 3.96 1.98 -5.89
CA GLU A 14 3.68 1.18 -7.09
C GLU A 14 4.92 0.51 -7.68
N ILE A 15 6.04 1.24 -7.74
CA ILE A 15 7.32 0.75 -8.25
C ILE A 15 7.83 -0.40 -7.37
N LEU A 16 7.83 -0.21 -6.05
CA LEU A 16 8.30 -1.23 -5.12
C LEU A 16 7.40 -2.48 -5.10
N HIS A 17 6.08 -2.29 -5.25
CA HIS A 17 5.15 -3.40 -5.43
C HIS A 17 5.45 -4.18 -6.71
N ARG A 18 5.62 -3.49 -7.85
CA ARG A 18 5.96 -4.12 -9.13
C ARG A 18 7.31 -4.84 -9.10
N ALA A 19 8.30 -4.26 -8.42
CA ALA A 19 9.61 -4.87 -8.22
C ALA A 19 9.61 -6.03 -7.20
N ARG A 20 8.51 -6.22 -6.46
CA ARG A 20 8.39 -7.15 -5.33
C ARG A 20 9.46 -6.91 -4.26
N LEU A 21 9.73 -5.63 -3.98
CA LEU A 21 10.74 -5.21 -3.00
C LEU A 21 10.07 -4.63 -1.75
N SER A 22 10.64 -4.96 -0.59
CA SER A 22 10.21 -4.36 0.68
C SER A 22 10.48 -2.85 0.68
N PRO A 23 9.53 -2.00 1.13
CA PRO A 23 9.73 -0.56 1.19
C PRO A 23 10.78 -0.11 2.22
N VAL A 24 11.20 -1.00 3.12
CA VAL A 24 12.26 -0.73 4.10
C VAL A 24 13.56 -1.45 3.76
N LYS A 25 13.67 -2.06 2.58
CA LYS A 25 14.92 -2.68 2.13
C LYS A 25 15.97 -1.59 1.90
N GLN A 26 17.15 -1.78 2.47
CA GLN A 26 18.24 -0.84 2.30
C GLN A 26 18.91 -1.06 0.95
N THR A 27 19.19 0.01 0.21
CA THR A 27 19.85 -0.05 -1.11
C THR A 27 21.18 -0.82 -1.04
N ARG A 28 21.93 -0.68 0.05
CA ARG A 28 23.20 -1.39 0.28
C ARG A 28 23.06 -2.92 0.43
N SER A 29 21.85 -3.43 0.67
CA SER A 29 21.58 -4.86 0.80
C SER A 29 20.80 -5.43 -0.39
N MET A 30 20.73 -4.68 -1.50
CA MET A 30 20.12 -5.14 -2.75
C MET A 30 21.14 -5.90 -3.61
N SER A 31 20.75 -7.04 -4.17
CA SER A 31 21.53 -7.74 -5.19
C SER A 31 21.48 -7.01 -6.54
N ASP A 32 22.37 -7.35 -7.47
CA ASP A 32 22.36 -6.76 -8.82
C ASP A 32 21.06 -7.07 -9.57
N GLU A 33 20.50 -8.27 -9.37
CA GLU A 33 19.20 -8.64 -9.93
C GLU A 33 18.07 -7.82 -9.32
N GLU A 34 18.16 -7.46 -8.04
CA GLU A 34 17.18 -6.58 -7.39
C GLU A 34 17.26 -5.16 -7.92
N HIS A 35 18.48 -4.64 -8.17
CA HIS A 35 18.66 -3.35 -8.83
C HIS A 35 18.08 -3.35 -10.24
N ALA A 36 18.37 -4.38 -11.04
CA ALA A 36 17.83 -4.53 -12.39
C ALA A 36 16.30 -4.59 -12.39
N ARG A 37 15.69 -5.38 -11.48
CA ARG A 37 14.24 -5.43 -11.34
C ARG A 37 13.63 -4.09 -10.90
N LEU A 38 14.27 -3.38 -9.97
CA LEU A 38 13.82 -2.06 -9.53
C LEU A 38 13.86 -1.05 -10.69
N PHE A 39 14.93 -1.06 -11.48
CA PHE A 39 15.08 -0.19 -12.64
C PHE A 39 13.99 -0.44 -13.68
N GLU A 40 13.78 -1.70 -14.06
CA GLU A 40 12.73 -2.06 -15.01
C GLU A 40 11.32 -1.77 -14.48
N ALA A 41 11.07 -2.03 -13.19
CA ALA A 41 9.81 -1.67 -12.55
C ALA A 41 9.57 -0.16 -12.54
N THR A 42 10.62 0.64 -12.31
CA THR A 42 10.55 2.10 -12.35
C THR A 42 10.13 2.59 -13.73
N ARG A 43 10.83 2.15 -14.77
CA ARG A 43 10.53 2.53 -16.15
C ARG A 43 9.13 2.10 -16.56
N ALA A 44 8.78 0.84 -16.32
CA ALA A 44 7.48 0.30 -16.70
C ALA A 44 6.33 1.04 -16.01
N THR A 45 6.42 1.29 -14.71
CA THR A 45 5.38 2.01 -13.96
C THR A 45 5.23 3.45 -14.46
N LEU A 46 6.34 4.17 -14.64
CA LEU A 46 6.28 5.57 -15.09
C LEU A 46 5.74 5.68 -16.52
N LEU A 47 6.19 4.83 -17.44
CA LEU A 47 5.69 4.80 -18.82
C LEU A 47 4.20 4.46 -18.87
N GLU A 48 3.76 3.47 -18.08
CA GLU A 48 2.36 3.09 -17.98
C GLU A 48 1.50 4.26 -17.50
N TRP A 49 1.92 4.98 -16.46
CA TRP A 49 1.18 6.11 -15.93
C TRP A 49 1.21 7.34 -16.85
N ILE A 50 2.34 7.63 -17.49
CA ILE A 50 2.42 8.68 -18.51
C ILE A 50 1.40 8.42 -19.62
N GLU A 51 1.35 7.19 -20.13
CA GLU A 51 0.45 6.81 -21.20
C GLU A 51 -1.02 6.87 -20.76
N ARG A 52 -1.33 6.43 -19.54
CA ARG A 52 -2.69 6.57 -18.97
C ARG A 52 -3.10 8.03 -18.87
N LEU A 53 -2.24 8.88 -18.30
CA LEU A 53 -2.53 10.31 -18.11
C LEU A 53 -2.71 11.04 -19.43
N ARG A 54 -1.90 10.72 -20.45
CA ARG A 54 -2.06 11.27 -21.80
C ARG A 54 -3.42 10.90 -22.41
N ARG A 55 -3.84 9.64 -22.25
CA ARG A 55 -5.16 9.19 -22.72
C ARG A 55 -6.30 9.86 -21.96
N GLU A 56 -6.19 9.98 -20.64
CA GLU A 56 -7.20 10.66 -19.82
C GLU A 56 -7.33 12.15 -20.16
N ALA A 57 -6.21 12.82 -20.46
CA ALA A 57 -6.20 14.24 -20.79
C ALA A 57 -6.65 14.54 -22.24
N GLY A 58 -6.81 13.52 -23.10
CA GLY A 58 -7.35 13.72 -24.45
C GLY A 58 -6.56 14.66 -25.37
N GLY A 59 -5.28 14.92 -25.06
CA GLY A 59 -4.45 15.91 -25.78
C GLY A 59 -4.47 17.32 -25.18
N GLU A 60 -5.24 17.54 -24.11
CA GLU A 60 -5.24 18.79 -23.34
C GLU A 60 -4.28 18.70 -22.14
N PHE A 61 -4.09 19.83 -21.44
CA PHE A 61 -3.33 19.81 -20.20
C PHE A 61 -4.18 19.15 -19.11
N PRO A 62 -3.66 18.17 -18.34
CA PRO A 62 -4.47 17.48 -17.33
C PRO A 62 -5.01 18.45 -16.27
N GLU A 63 -6.33 18.59 -16.20
CA GLU A 63 -7.00 19.28 -15.10
C GLU A 63 -7.17 18.31 -13.91
N GLY A 64 -6.75 18.71 -12.70
CA GLY A 64 -6.90 17.89 -11.50
C GLY A 64 -5.88 16.75 -11.37
N VAL A 65 -4.60 17.09 -11.15
CA VAL A 65 -3.58 16.07 -10.82
C VAL A 65 -3.78 15.60 -9.37
N THR A 66 -4.32 14.40 -9.21
CA THR A 66 -4.41 13.72 -7.90
C THR A 66 -3.36 12.62 -7.77
N ALA A 67 -2.81 12.46 -6.56
CA ALA A 67 -1.95 11.35 -6.17
C ALA A 67 -2.73 10.04 -5.96
N PHE A 68 -4.05 10.12 -5.77
CA PHE A 68 -4.92 8.97 -5.51
C PHE A 68 -5.75 8.63 -6.74
N ARG A 69 -5.54 7.43 -7.28
CA ARG A 69 -6.21 6.96 -8.49
C ARG A 69 -6.72 5.53 -8.30
N PRO A 70 -7.96 5.19 -8.71
CA PRO A 70 -8.51 3.84 -8.56
C PRO A 70 -7.67 2.73 -9.20
N GLN A 71 -6.89 3.07 -10.23
CA GLN A 71 -6.06 2.15 -11.00
C GLN A 71 -4.72 1.81 -10.31
N MET A 72 -4.37 2.49 -9.22
CA MET A 72 -3.20 2.15 -8.40
C MET A 72 -3.32 0.71 -7.88
N ALA A 73 -2.22 -0.03 -7.79
CA ALA A 73 -2.21 -1.39 -7.29
C ALA A 73 -2.21 -1.42 -5.76
N VAL A 74 -1.45 -0.54 -5.12
CA VAL A 74 -1.25 -0.49 -3.67
C VAL A 74 -1.40 0.90 -3.08
N HIS A 75 -1.03 1.97 -3.79
CA HIS A 75 -1.07 3.32 -3.23
C HIS A 75 -2.49 3.75 -2.86
N GLY A 76 -2.69 4.20 -1.61
CA GLY A 76 -4.01 4.59 -1.10
C GLY A 76 -5.00 3.42 -0.98
N ARG A 77 -4.55 2.17 -1.09
CA ARG A 77 -5.41 0.98 -1.11
C ARG A 77 -5.33 0.14 0.16
N TYR A 78 -4.89 0.70 1.29
CA TYR A 78 -4.86 0.01 2.57
C TYR A 78 -6.17 -0.76 2.86
N GLY A 79 -6.03 -2.04 3.20
CA GLY A 79 -7.13 -2.96 3.48
C GLY A 79 -7.85 -3.53 2.23
N LYS A 80 -7.60 -3.00 1.03
CA LYS A 80 -8.14 -3.55 -0.23
C LYS A 80 -7.31 -4.76 -0.69
N PRO A 81 -7.88 -5.67 -1.49
CA PRO A 81 -7.12 -6.81 -2.02
C PRO A 81 -6.02 -6.33 -2.97
N CYS A 82 -4.83 -6.89 -2.80
CA CYS A 82 -3.73 -6.77 -3.75
C CYS A 82 -4.13 -7.39 -5.09
N PRO A 83 -3.93 -6.70 -6.23
CA PRO A 83 -4.33 -7.23 -7.53
C PRO A 83 -3.51 -8.44 -7.99
N VAL A 84 -2.36 -8.71 -7.36
CA VAL A 84 -1.48 -9.84 -7.72
C VAL A 84 -1.82 -11.10 -6.91
N CYS A 85 -2.02 -10.97 -5.60
CA CYS A 85 -2.13 -12.13 -4.71
C CYS A 85 -3.38 -12.14 -3.82
N GLY A 86 -4.28 -11.17 -3.94
CA GLY A 86 -5.52 -11.07 -3.16
C GLY A 86 -5.37 -10.64 -1.70
N ALA A 87 -4.18 -10.78 -1.10
CA ALA A 87 -3.92 -10.40 0.29
C ALA A 87 -4.22 -8.90 0.53
N PRO A 88 -4.70 -8.52 1.72
CA PRO A 88 -5.01 -7.13 2.02
C PRO A 88 -3.74 -6.27 2.00
N VAL A 89 -3.78 -5.17 1.25
CA VAL A 89 -2.72 -4.16 1.23
C VAL A 89 -2.54 -3.58 2.63
N GLN A 90 -1.28 -3.46 3.05
CA GLN A 90 -0.86 -2.97 4.34
C GLN A 90 -0.29 -1.56 4.20
N ARG A 91 -0.17 -0.85 5.32
CA ARG A 91 0.48 0.46 5.36
C ARG A 91 1.46 0.55 6.51
N ILE A 92 2.46 1.40 6.32
CA ILE A 92 3.28 1.93 7.41
C ILE A 92 3.25 3.45 7.35
N ARG A 93 3.12 4.08 8.52
CA ARG A 93 3.20 5.54 8.67
C ARG A 93 4.48 5.96 9.37
N HIS A 94 5.10 7.00 8.83
CA HIS A 94 6.23 7.69 9.43
C HIS A 94 6.00 9.20 9.38
N ALA A 95 5.67 9.81 10.52
CA ALA A 95 5.24 11.20 10.59
C ALA A 95 4.14 11.46 9.54
N ASP A 96 4.35 12.41 8.63
CA ASP A 96 3.37 12.80 7.61
C ASP A 96 3.44 11.93 6.33
N ASN A 97 4.34 10.94 6.28
CA ASN A 97 4.48 10.03 5.14
C ASN A 97 3.78 8.70 5.39
N GLU A 98 3.00 8.25 4.41
CA GLU A 98 2.36 6.94 4.36
C GLU A 98 2.91 6.15 3.18
N THR A 99 3.22 4.88 3.42
CA THR A 99 3.68 3.92 2.40
C THR A 99 2.74 2.72 2.41
N ASN A 100 2.16 2.40 1.26
CA ASN A 100 1.29 1.25 1.08
C ASN A 100 2.07 0.12 0.39
N TYR A 101 1.87 -1.12 0.85
CA TYR A 101 2.60 -2.29 0.35
C TYR A 101 1.78 -3.57 0.49
N CYS A 102 2.09 -4.59 -0.31
CA CYS A 102 1.56 -5.93 -0.13
C CYS A 102 2.56 -6.80 0.63
N ALA A 103 2.20 -7.23 1.85
CA ALA A 103 3.08 -8.05 2.67
C ALA A 103 3.43 -9.40 2.01
N ARG A 104 2.46 -10.04 1.33
CA ARG A 104 2.71 -11.32 0.65
C ARG A 104 3.68 -11.15 -0.53
N CYS A 105 3.50 -10.13 -1.35
CA CYS A 105 4.34 -9.91 -2.53
C CYS A 105 5.72 -9.31 -2.22
N GLN A 106 5.86 -8.49 -1.17
CA GLN A 106 7.07 -7.68 -0.95
C GLN A 106 7.90 -8.11 0.27
N THR A 107 7.32 -8.83 1.23
CA THR A 107 7.98 -9.17 2.50
C THR A 107 7.78 -10.63 2.90
N GLY A 108 7.31 -11.49 1.98
CA GLY A 108 7.06 -12.90 2.25
C GLY A 108 5.99 -13.14 3.33
N GLY A 109 5.01 -12.23 3.44
CA GLY A 109 3.93 -12.29 4.42
C GLY A 109 4.23 -11.62 5.76
N LYS A 110 5.44 -11.11 5.98
CA LYS A 110 5.83 -10.39 7.20
C LYS A 110 5.23 -8.99 7.22
N LEU A 111 4.61 -8.60 8.33
CA LEU A 111 4.11 -7.26 8.53
C LEU A 111 5.24 -6.33 8.99
N LEU A 112 5.41 -5.22 8.28
CA LEU A 112 6.27 -4.13 8.72
C LEU A 112 5.58 -3.37 9.86
N ALA A 113 6.34 -3.06 10.90
CA ALA A 113 5.82 -2.35 12.06
C ALA A 113 5.46 -0.91 11.69
N ASP A 114 4.18 -0.59 11.78
CA ASP A 114 3.71 0.79 11.79
C ASP A 114 4.12 1.41 13.14
N ARG A 115 4.94 2.46 13.14
CA ARG A 115 5.48 3.04 14.39
C ARG A 115 4.40 3.54 15.34
N ALA A 116 3.27 4.03 14.83
CA ALA A 116 2.19 4.54 15.67
C ALA A 116 1.42 3.37 16.31
N LEU A 117 1.04 2.38 15.50
CA LEU A 117 0.30 1.22 15.98
C LEU A 117 1.16 0.28 16.81
N SER A 118 2.45 0.11 16.50
CA SER A 118 3.36 -0.72 17.27
C SER A 118 3.61 -0.15 18.67
N ARG A 119 3.60 1.18 18.83
CA ARG A 119 3.68 1.83 20.16
C ARG A 119 2.40 1.62 20.97
N LEU A 120 1.25 1.61 20.32
CA LEU A 120 -0.04 1.37 20.96
C LEU A 120 -0.19 -0.10 21.38
N LEU A 121 0.12 -1.03 20.48
CA LEU A 121 -0.10 -2.46 20.67
C LEU A 121 1.07 -3.16 21.40
N ARG A 122 2.28 -2.61 21.36
CA ARG A 122 3.48 -3.19 22.01
C ARG A 122 3.67 -4.67 21.67
N ALA A 123 3.60 -5.56 22.67
CA ALA A 123 3.76 -7.01 22.50
C ALA A 123 2.62 -7.65 21.68
N ASP A 124 1.48 -6.96 21.54
CA ASP A 124 0.32 -7.42 20.80
C ASP A 124 0.37 -7.05 19.31
N TRP A 125 1.48 -6.52 18.80
CA TRP A 125 1.61 -6.24 17.38
C TRP A 125 1.74 -7.53 16.54
N PRO A 126 0.88 -7.78 15.54
CA PRO A 126 1.00 -8.95 14.67
C PRO A 126 2.23 -8.84 13.75
N ARG A 127 3.01 -9.91 13.68
CA ARG A 127 4.25 -10.00 12.89
C ARG A 127 4.03 -10.58 11.49
N THR A 128 2.93 -11.28 11.28
CA THR A 128 2.59 -11.90 9.99
C THR A 128 1.14 -11.61 9.59
N LEU A 129 0.82 -11.78 8.30
CA LEU A 129 -0.56 -11.70 7.81
C LEU A 129 -1.48 -12.70 8.51
N GLU A 130 -0.99 -13.91 8.74
CA GLU A 130 -1.74 -14.99 9.42
C GLU A 130 -2.11 -14.60 10.86
N GLU A 131 -1.14 -14.12 11.66
CA GLU A 131 -1.41 -13.63 13.02
C GLU A 131 -2.44 -12.48 13.02
N MET A 132 -2.44 -11.61 11.99
CA MET A 132 -3.42 -10.54 11.85
C MET A 132 -4.82 -11.08 11.52
N GLU A 133 -4.92 -12.09 10.66
CA GLU A 133 -6.17 -12.74 10.28
C GLU A 133 -6.81 -13.46 11.48
N GLU A 134 -6.02 -14.22 12.24
CA GLU A 134 -6.47 -14.89 13.47
C GLU A 134 -7.03 -13.89 14.49
N ARG A 135 -6.38 -12.74 14.68
CA ARG A 135 -6.84 -11.68 15.59
C ARG A 135 -8.14 -11.04 15.12
N ARG A 136 -8.32 -10.83 13.81
CA ARG A 136 -9.59 -10.35 13.25
C ARG A 136 -10.72 -11.34 13.51
N GLY A 137 -10.45 -12.65 13.42
CA GLY A 137 -11.40 -13.70 13.77
C GLY A 137 -11.80 -13.74 15.26
N ARG A 138 -10.94 -13.23 16.15
CA ARG A 138 -11.18 -13.16 17.60
C ARG A 138 -11.87 -11.88 18.08
N ALA A 139 -11.95 -10.83 17.25
CA ALA A 139 -12.62 -9.59 17.65
C ALA A 139 -14.12 -9.85 17.83
N PRO A 140 -14.73 -9.44 18.97
CA PRO A 140 -16.16 -9.66 19.18
C PRO A 140 -16.94 -8.94 18.08
N GLN A 141 -17.79 -9.68 17.36
CA GLN A 141 -18.71 -9.10 16.38
C GLN A 141 -19.57 -8.07 17.10
N SER A 142 -19.33 -6.78 16.87
CA SER A 142 -20.19 -5.73 17.39
C SER A 142 -21.56 -5.90 16.75
N LYS A 143 -22.52 -6.44 17.51
CA LYS A 143 -23.93 -6.37 17.17
C LYS A 143 -24.31 -4.90 17.20
N ILE A 144 -24.32 -4.25 16.04
CA ILE A 144 -24.98 -2.96 15.87
C ILE A 144 -26.48 -3.24 16.01
N GLY A 145 -26.97 -3.17 17.26
CA GLY A 145 -28.40 -3.18 17.55
C GLY A 145 -29.02 -1.90 17.03
N GLY A 146 -29.80 -2.00 15.95
CA GLY A 146 -30.67 -0.92 15.52
C GLY A 146 -31.76 -0.65 16.57
N PRO A 147 -32.15 0.61 16.81
CA PRO A 147 -33.16 0.91 17.81
C PRO A 147 -34.53 0.44 17.33
N THR A 148 -35.14 -0.49 18.06
CA THR A 148 -36.56 -0.83 17.93
C THR A 148 -37.40 0.39 18.29
N ARG A 149 -37.96 1.08 17.30
CA ARG A 149 -39.04 2.05 17.51
C ARG A 149 -40.32 1.30 17.87
N ARG A 150 -40.72 1.38 19.15
CA ARG A 150 -42.11 1.11 19.57
C ARG A 150 -42.96 2.26 19.08
N GLY A 151 -43.82 2.01 18.09
CA GLY A 151 -44.92 2.89 17.72
C GLY A 151 -46.18 2.44 18.44
N ARG A 152 -46.68 3.27 19.36
CA ARG A 152 -48.07 3.25 19.83
C ARG A 152 -48.97 3.69 18.68
N SER A 153 -50.04 2.93 18.45
CA SER A 153 -51.35 3.42 17.97
C SER A 153 -52.38 2.43 18.47
#